data_AF-A0A258VAB3-F1
#
_entry.id   AF-A0A258VAB3-F1
#
_cell.length_a   1.000
_cell.length_b   1.000
_cell.length_c   1.000
_cell.angle_alpha   90.00
_cell.angle_beta   90.00
_cell.angle_gamma   90.00
#
_symmetry.space_group_name_H-M   'P 1'
#
loop_
_entity.id
_entity.type
_entity.pdbx_description
1 polymer ?
#
loop_
_entity_poly.entity_id
_entity_poly.type
_entity_poly.pdbx_seq_one_letter_code
_entity_poly.pdbx_strand_id
1 'polypeptide(L)'
;MLTRDGIAIRSAPIIAPSPQGVEYKNVAKSIVNRLFPDFQMSNYVVIGSPADLKMGPPIINDLKINFEEQIQKKVTLLADDGYLTPETIAKCPQPCWILTSEIHANELSGLNILPQILDKMENTNHFHITLIPFSSVPTPSEACIAEKRLSLQCLIPLSIHEVSKKFKDPATSYFFMRKYQDRDYFLFLQTGALSKN
;
A
#
# COMPACT_ATOMS: atom_id res chain seq x y z
N MET A 1 13.62 -35.17 17.15
CA MET A 1 12.20 -35.54 16.88
C MET A 1 11.65 -34.49 15.93
N LEU A 2 11.11 -34.93 14.79
CA LEU A 2 10.68 -34.10 13.67
C LEU A 2 9.51 -33.18 14.06
N THR A 3 9.52 -31.94 13.58
CA THR A 3 8.36 -31.35 12.89
C THR A 3 8.84 -30.47 11.73
N ARG A 4 8.70 -31.06 10.54
CA ARG A 4 8.90 -30.49 9.23
C ARG A 4 7.51 -29.96 8.81
N ASP A 5 7.18 -28.74 9.22
CA ASP A 5 6.00 -28.00 8.74
C ASP A 5 6.38 -26.51 8.65
N GLY A 6 6.70 -26.07 7.44
CA GLY A 6 7.09 -24.70 7.15
C GLY A 6 5.91 -23.75 7.33
N ILE A 7 5.88 -23.01 8.44
CA ILE A 7 4.96 -21.88 8.62
C ILE A 7 5.72 -20.76 9.36
N ALA A 8 6.40 -19.91 8.60
CA ALA A 8 6.87 -18.61 9.10
C ALA A 8 5.76 -17.58 8.87
N ILE A 9 4.96 -17.27 9.88
CA ILE A 9 3.99 -16.17 9.80
C ILE A 9 4.26 -15.14 10.91
N ARG A 10 5.20 -14.24 10.60
CA ARG A 10 5.08 -12.77 10.61
C ARG A 10 6.49 -12.14 10.64
N SER A 11 6.90 -11.56 9.52
CA SER A 11 7.54 -10.24 9.50
C SER A 11 7.30 -9.64 8.13
N ALA A 12 6.04 -9.29 7.87
CA ALA A 12 5.70 -8.25 6.90
C ALA A 12 6.50 -6.99 7.30
N PRO A 13 7.62 -6.66 6.63
CA PRO A 13 8.55 -5.67 7.16
C PRO A 13 7.88 -4.30 7.18
N ILE A 14 7.88 -3.67 8.36
CA ILE A 14 7.58 -2.25 8.47
C ILE A 14 8.76 -1.49 7.88
N ILE A 15 8.51 -0.77 6.80
CA ILE A 15 9.44 0.22 6.27
C ILE A 15 9.33 1.45 7.16
N ALA A 16 10.47 1.90 7.68
CA ALA A 16 10.55 2.86 8.78
C ALA A 16 9.67 4.12 8.58
N PRO A 17 9.07 4.64 9.67
CA PRO A 17 8.27 5.84 9.59
C PRO A 17 9.12 7.04 9.24
N SER A 18 8.53 8.01 8.55
CA SER A 18 9.18 9.24 8.16
C SER A 18 8.24 10.42 8.32
N PRO A 19 8.75 11.60 8.72
CA PRO A 19 7.96 12.81 8.76
C PRO A 19 7.30 13.07 7.41
N GLN A 20 6.05 13.50 7.42
CA GLN A 20 5.40 14.08 6.27
C GLN A 20 5.92 15.51 6.11
N GLY A 21 6.47 15.80 4.94
CA GLY A 21 6.87 17.15 4.56
C GLY A 21 5.63 18.01 4.26
N VAL A 22 5.88 19.30 4.08
CA VAL A 22 4.84 20.26 3.67
C VAL A 22 4.16 19.76 2.39
N GLU A 23 2.82 19.74 2.41
CA GLU A 23 1.99 19.24 1.30
C GLU A 23 2.32 17.80 0.86
N TYR A 24 2.89 16.98 1.76
CA TYR A 24 3.19 15.56 1.51
C TYR A 24 4.22 15.29 0.40
N LYS A 25 4.92 16.31 -0.09
CA LYS A 25 5.83 16.24 -1.26
C LYS A 25 6.92 15.18 -1.16
N ASN A 26 7.37 14.87 0.06
CA ASN A 26 8.41 13.87 0.28
C ASN A 26 7.89 12.43 0.33
N VAL A 27 6.57 12.22 0.45
CA VAL A 27 5.96 10.89 0.52
C VAL A 27 6.25 10.17 -0.79
N ALA A 28 5.77 10.70 -1.91
CA ALA A 28 5.94 10.12 -3.25
C ALA A 28 7.38 9.71 -3.57
N LYS A 29 8.33 10.65 -3.47
CA LYS A 29 9.77 10.37 -3.68
C LYS A 29 10.28 9.25 -2.76
N SER A 30 9.84 9.22 -1.51
CA SER A 30 10.23 8.16 -0.57
C SER A 30 9.67 6.80 -1.00
N ILE A 31 8.43 6.75 -1.48
CA ILE A 31 7.81 5.50 -1.96
C ILE A 31 8.54 4.96 -3.18
N VAL A 32 8.81 5.80 -4.20
CA VAL A 32 9.55 5.36 -5.41
C VAL A 32 10.90 4.75 -5.05
N ASN A 33 11.63 5.38 -4.14
CA ASN A 33 12.94 4.87 -3.69
C ASN A 33 12.84 3.59 -2.85
N ARG A 34 11.82 3.47 -1.98
CA ARG A 34 11.64 2.32 -1.09
C ARG A 34 11.15 1.08 -1.81
N LEU A 35 10.38 1.26 -2.89
CA LEU A 35 9.81 0.17 -3.68
C LEU A 35 10.63 -0.12 -4.93
N PHE A 36 11.88 0.33 -4.98
CA PHE A 36 12.84 -0.18 -5.95
C PHE A 36 13.39 -1.53 -5.44
N PRO A 37 13.44 -2.60 -6.25
CA PRO A 37 13.23 -2.63 -7.70
C PRO A 37 11.80 -2.97 -8.17
N ASP A 38 10.82 -3.15 -7.28
CA ASP A 38 9.47 -3.60 -7.65
C ASP A 38 8.81 -2.72 -8.72
N PHE A 39 8.97 -1.40 -8.64
CA PHE A 39 8.54 -0.46 -9.68
C PHE A 39 9.14 -0.75 -11.06
N GLN A 40 10.40 -1.19 -11.12
CA GLN A 40 11.08 -1.50 -12.37
C GLN A 40 10.67 -2.86 -12.94
N MET A 41 10.37 -3.82 -12.05
CA MET A 41 10.05 -5.20 -12.42
C MET A 41 8.58 -5.42 -12.76
N SER A 42 7.72 -4.45 -12.47
CA SER A 42 6.27 -4.58 -12.58
C SER A 42 5.73 -3.89 -13.81
N ASN A 43 4.84 -4.61 -14.49
CA ASN A 43 4.08 -4.12 -15.63
C ASN A 43 2.85 -3.33 -15.18
N TYR A 44 2.29 -3.73 -14.04
CA TYR A 44 1.09 -3.13 -13.45
C TYR A 44 1.33 -2.71 -12.00
N VAL A 45 0.74 -1.59 -11.61
CA VAL A 45 0.68 -1.17 -10.20
C VAL A 45 -0.77 -0.86 -9.88
N VAL A 46 -1.34 -1.54 -8.89
CA VAL A 46 -2.70 -1.20 -8.42
C VAL A 46 -2.59 -0.24 -7.25
N ILE A 47 -3.26 0.90 -7.32
CA ILE A 47 -3.25 1.91 -6.26
C ILE A 47 -4.67 2.08 -5.74
N GLY A 48 -4.88 1.63 -4.50
CA GLY A 48 -6.13 1.80 -3.77
C GLY A 48 -6.09 3.02 -2.88
N SER A 49 -7.11 3.88 -2.97
CA SER A 49 -7.28 5.02 -2.07
C SER A 49 -8.73 5.15 -1.62
N PRO A 50 -8.98 5.43 -0.33
CA PRO A 50 -10.30 5.87 0.12
C PRO A 50 -10.76 7.10 -0.64
N ALA A 51 -12.04 7.14 -1.00
CA ALA A 51 -12.63 8.21 -1.80
C ALA A 51 -12.63 9.56 -1.07
N ASP A 52 -12.69 9.55 0.26
CA ASP A 52 -12.69 10.74 1.12
C ASP A 52 -11.27 11.23 1.49
N LEU A 53 -10.22 10.50 1.09
CA LEU A 53 -8.83 10.85 1.36
C LEU A 53 -8.36 11.99 0.45
N LYS A 54 -8.54 13.24 0.90
CA LYS A 54 -8.15 14.45 0.14
C LYS A 54 -6.70 14.47 -0.33
N MET A 55 -5.78 13.88 0.44
CA MET A 55 -4.36 13.81 0.08
C MET A 55 -4.01 12.67 -0.89
N GLY A 56 -4.94 11.76 -1.20
CA GLY A 56 -4.72 10.63 -2.10
C GLY A 56 -4.33 11.09 -3.52
N PRO A 57 -5.19 11.86 -4.22
CA PRO A 57 -4.91 12.33 -5.56
C PRO A 57 -3.56 13.08 -5.73
N PRO A 58 -3.19 14.06 -4.88
CA PRO A 58 -1.89 14.73 -5.01
C PRO A 58 -0.71 13.77 -4.76
N ILE A 59 -0.79 12.86 -3.79
CA ILE A 59 0.27 11.87 -3.55
C ILE A 59 0.45 10.94 -4.76
N ILE A 60 -0.65 10.47 -5.35
CA ILE A 60 -0.61 9.59 -6.53
C ILE A 60 -0.01 10.31 -7.74
N ASN A 61 -0.38 11.57 -7.95
CA ASN A 61 0.19 12.39 -9.01
C ASN A 61 1.70 12.61 -8.81
N ASP A 62 2.12 12.95 -7.59
CA ASP A 62 3.54 13.13 -7.28
C ASP A 62 4.32 11.81 -7.41
N LEU A 63 3.71 10.68 -7.04
CA LEU A 63 4.29 9.34 -7.19
C LEU A 63 4.57 9.06 -8.67
N LYS A 64 3.61 9.37 -9.54
CA LYS A 64 3.76 9.25 -11.00
C LYS A 64 4.92 10.11 -11.49
N ILE A 65 4.95 11.40 -11.15
CA ILE A 65 6.02 12.32 -11.58
C ILE A 65 7.39 11.80 -11.17
N ASN A 66 7.57 11.44 -9.89
CA ASN A 66 8.85 10.93 -9.39
C ASN A 66 9.25 9.59 -10.04
N PHE A 67 8.29 8.70 -10.30
CA PHE A 67 8.54 7.46 -11.03
C PHE A 67 9.00 7.74 -12.46
N GLU A 68 8.30 8.61 -13.19
CA GLU A 68 8.62 8.92 -14.59
C GLU A 68 9.99 9.59 -14.70
N GLU A 69 10.34 10.47 -13.77
CA GLU A 69 11.66 11.11 -13.67
C GLU A 69 12.77 10.09 -13.35
N GLN A 70 12.54 9.17 -12.43
CA GLN A 70 13.58 8.22 -12.00
C GLN A 70 13.77 7.05 -12.97
N ILE A 71 12.67 6.52 -13.52
CA ILE A 71 12.65 5.31 -14.34
C ILE A 71 12.66 5.65 -15.84
N GLN A 72 12.45 6.92 -16.22
CA GLN A 72 12.45 7.39 -17.60
C GLN A 72 11.42 6.66 -18.49
N LYS A 73 10.29 6.24 -17.89
CA LYS A 73 9.15 5.60 -18.57
C LYS A 73 7.87 6.33 -18.19
N LYS A 74 7.04 6.65 -19.18
CA LYS A 74 5.71 7.25 -18.94
C LYS A 74 4.74 6.22 -18.39
N VAL A 75 3.95 6.62 -17.40
CA VAL A 75 2.90 5.80 -16.80
C VAL A 75 1.57 6.10 -17.47
N THR A 76 0.85 5.04 -17.83
CA THR A 76 -0.57 5.15 -18.19
C THR A 76 -1.42 4.97 -16.94
N LEU A 77 -2.36 5.87 -16.70
CA LEU A 77 -3.35 5.71 -15.63
C LEU A 77 -4.63 5.09 -16.18
N LEU A 78 -5.10 4.04 -15.52
CA LEU A 78 -6.39 3.40 -15.78
C LEU A 78 -7.24 3.54 -14.52
N ALA A 79 -8.34 4.26 -14.60
CA ALA A 79 -9.28 4.36 -13.47
C ALA A 79 -10.22 3.16 -13.46
N ASP A 80 -10.46 2.60 -12.28
CA ASP A 80 -11.47 1.59 -12.05
C ASP A 80 -12.84 2.25 -11.89
N ASP A 81 -13.70 2.08 -12.89
CA ASP A 81 -15.09 2.51 -12.90
C ASP A 81 -16.06 1.42 -12.43
N GLY A 82 -15.53 0.30 -11.92
CA GLY A 82 -16.29 -0.88 -11.51
C GLY A 82 -16.51 -1.91 -12.63
N TYR A 83 -16.02 -1.65 -13.84
CA TYR A 83 -16.22 -2.53 -15.01
C TYR A 83 -14.90 -2.94 -15.69
N LEU A 84 -13.77 -2.82 -15.00
CA LEU A 84 -12.49 -3.24 -15.55
C LEU A 84 -12.47 -4.75 -15.86
N THR A 85 -12.22 -5.07 -17.13
CA THR A 85 -12.05 -6.45 -17.60
C THR A 85 -10.58 -6.78 -17.85
N PRO A 86 -10.19 -8.07 -17.87
CA PRO A 86 -8.83 -8.49 -18.22
C PRO A 86 -8.36 -7.92 -19.56
N GLU A 87 -9.26 -7.85 -20.57
CA GLU A 87 -8.94 -7.35 -21.90
C GLU A 87 -8.67 -5.84 -21.91
N THR A 88 -9.36 -5.10 -21.05
CA THR A 88 -9.17 -3.66 -20.89
C THR A 88 -7.82 -3.37 -20.24
N ILE A 89 -7.48 -4.13 -19.19
CA ILE A 89 -6.19 -4.02 -18.50
C ILE A 89 -5.04 -4.44 -19.43
N ALA A 90 -5.21 -5.51 -20.22
CA ALA A 90 -4.20 -6.00 -21.15
C ALA A 90 -3.86 -4.96 -22.25
N LYS A 91 -4.81 -4.12 -22.65
CA LYS A 91 -4.62 -3.05 -23.65
C LYS A 91 -3.96 -1.79 -23.08
N CYS A 92 -3.82 -1.68 -21.76
CA CYS A 92 -3.22 -0.52 -21.11
C CYS A 92 -1.70 -0.48 -21.38
N PRO A 93 -1.16 0.59 -21.99
CA PRO A 93 0.28 0.71 -22.24
C PRO A 93 1.10 0.69 -20.94
N GLN A 94 2.09 -0.19 -20.89
CA GLN A 94 2.91 -0.43 -19.71
C GLN A 94 4.07 0.58 -19.59
N PRO A 95 4.44 1.02 -18.36
CA PRO A 95 3.84 0.66 -17.08
C PRO A 95 2.43 1.24 -16.90
N CYS A 96 1.49 0.39 -16.49
CA CYS A 96 0.09 0.76 -16.31
C CYS A 96 -0.27 0.81 -14.84
N TRP A 97 -0.77 1.93 -14.36
CA TRP A 97 -1.22 2.08 -12.97
C TRP A 97 -2.74 2.09 -12.93
N ILE A 98 -3.32 1.16 -12.18
CA ILE A 98 -4.76 0.99 -12.03
C ILE A 98 -5.18 1.69 -10.74
N LEU A 99 -5.95 2.76 -10.86
CA LEU A 99 -6.44 3.54 -9.73
C LEU A 99 -7.82 3.03 -9.31
N THR A 100 -7.96 2.61 -8.06
CA THR A 100 -9.21 2.03 -7.54
C THR A 100 -9.45 2.42 -6.08
N SER A 101 -10.51 1.88 -5.48
CA SER A 101 -10.75 1.92 -4.05
C SER A 101 -9.78 1.02 -3.28
N GLU A 102 -9.55 1.35 -2.02
CA GLU A 102 -8.76 0.58 -1.07
C GLU A 102 -9.28 -0.86 -0.88
N ILE A 103 -10.58 -1.10 -1.07
CA ILE A 103 -11.18 -2.43 -0.93
C ILE A 103 -10.99 -3.31 -2.17
N HIS A 104 -10.62 -2.76 -3.32
CA HIS A 104 -10.35 -3.56 -4.53
C HIS A 104 -8.85 -3.79 -4.78
N ALA A 105 -7.99 -3.02 -4.12
CA ALA A 105 -6.58 -2.93 -4.47
C ALA A 105 -5.67 -4.02 -3.90
N ASN A 106 -6.05 -4.70 -2.81
CA ASN A 106 -5.17 -5.63 -2.08
C ASN A 106 -5.80 -7.01 -1.90
N GLU A 107 -4.97 -8.02 -1.65
CA GLU A 107 -5.40 -9.42 -1.49
C GLU A 107 -6.18 -9.66 -0.20
N LEU A 108 -5.96 -8.82 0.83
CA LEU A 108 -6.56 -8.96 2.15
C LEU A 108 -8.01 -8.49 2.24
N SER A 109 -8.49 -7.76 1.24
CA SER A 109 -9.90 -7.36 1.16
C SER A 109 -10.78 -8.53 0.74
N GLY A 110 -12.01 -8.58 1.26
CA GLY A 110 -12.99 -9.59 0.87
C GLY A 110 -13.45 -9.48 -0.59
N LEU A 111 -13.26 -8.33 -1.25
CA LEU A 111 -13.62 -8.14 -2.65
C LEU A 111 -12.47 -8.44 -3.61
N ASN A 112 -11.26 -7.94 -3.31
CA ASN A 112 -9.97 -8.18 -4.01
C ASN A 112 -10.03 -8.44 -5.54
N ILE A 113 -10.91 -7.72 -6.25
CA ILE A 113 -11.27 -8.00 -7.66
C ILE A 113 -10.06 -7.85 -8.58
N LEU A 114 -9.28 -6.78 -8.42
CA LEU A 114 -8.10 -6.53 -9.27
C LEU A 114 -6.98 -7.55 -9.06
N PRO A 115 -6.58 -7.90 -7.83
CA PRO A 115 -5.68 -9.04 -7.59
C PRO A 115 -6.15 -10.32 -8.31
N GLN A 116 -7.43 -10.68 -8.18
CA GLN A 116 -7.98 -11.87 -8.83
C GLN A 116 -7.93 -11.82 -10.37
N ILE A 117 -8.13 -10.64 -10.97
CA ILE A 117 -8.04 -10.46 -12.42
C ILE A 117 -6.57 -10.60 -12.86
N LEU A 118 -5.66 -9.87 -12.20
CA LEU A 118 -4.25 -9.83 -12.58
C LEU A 118 -3.57 -11.18 -12.43
N ASP A 119 -3.89 -11.97 -11.40
CA ASP A 119 -3.31 -13.31 -11.20
C ASP A 119 -3.75 -14.34 -12.26
N LYS A 120 -4.87 -14.10 -12.95
CA LYS A 120 -5.37 -14.97 -14.03
C LYS A 120 -4.83 -14.60 -15.41
N MET A 121 -4.25 -13.41 -15.54
CA MET A 121 -3.67 -12.92 -16.79
C MET A 121 -2.24 -13.43 -16.95
N GLU A 122 -1.83 -13.74 -18.18
CA GLU A 122 -0.45 -14.14 -18.44
C GLU A 122 0.51 -12.93 -18.38
N ASN A 123 1.71 -13.14 -17.84
CA ASN A 123 2.81 -12.16 -17.81
C ASN A 123 2.49 -10.83 -17.07
N THR A 124 1.65 -10.89 -16.05
CA THR A 124 1.29 -9.75 -15.19
C THR A 124 2.18 -9.67 -13.96
N ASN A 125 3.43 -9.22 -14.12
CA ASN A 125 4.18 -8.77 -12.94
C ASN A 125 3.50 -7.52 -12.37
N HIS A 126 3.06 -7.61 -11.12
CA HIS A 126 2.33 -6.54 -10.47
C HIS A 126 2.58 -6.49 -8.97
N PHE A 127 2.31 -5.32 -8.39
CA PHE A 127 2.19 -5.13 -6.95
C PHE A 127 1.14 -4.07 -6.66
N HIS A 128 0.75 -3.99 -5.40
CA HIS A 128 -0.35 -3.15 -4.94
C HIS A 128 0.13 -2.13 -3.91
N ILE A 129 -0.39 -0.92 -3.97
CA ILE A 129 -0.21 0.11 -2.96
C ILE A 129 -1.61 0.51 -2.47
N THR A 130 -1.92 0.22 -1.21
CA THR A 130 -3.17 0.67 -0.58
C THR A 130 -2.86 1.81 0.39
N LEU A 131 -3.47 2.97 0.17
CA LEU A 131 -3.37 4.13 1.06
C LEU A 131 -4.30 3.92 2.26
N ILE A 132 -3.75 3.99 3.47
CA ILE A 132 -4.46 3.79 4.73
C ILE A 132 -4.34 5.07 5.57
N PRO A 133 -5.37 5.93 5.63
CA PRO A 133 -5.34 7.06 6.53
C PRO A 133 -5.48 6.62 7.98
N PHE A 134 -4.81 7.33 8.89
CA PHE A 134 -5.01 7.16 10.33
C PHE A 134 -4.87 8.47 11.08
N SER A 135 -5.61 8.62 12.19
CA SER A 135 -5.59 9.80 13.06
C SER A 135 -5.44 9.45 14.54
N SER A 136 -5.54 8.17 14.89
CA SER A 136 -5.40 7.67 16.26
C SER A 136 -4.47 6.46 16.29
N VAL A 137 -3.93 6.16 17.48
CA VAL A 137 -3.24 4.89 17.73
C VAL A 137 -4.24 3.89 18.30
N PRO A 138 -4.75 2.93 17.50
CA PRO A 138 -5.66 1.93 18.01
C PRO A 138 -4.93 0.95 18.94
N THR A 139 -5.68 0.39 19.89
CA THR A 139 -5.24 -0.77 20.68
C THR A 139 -5.63 -2.03 19.91
N PRO A 140 -4.66 -2.86 19.48
CA PRO A 140 -4.97 -4.13 18.83
C PRO A 140 -5.72 -5.06 19.78
N SER A 141 -6.71 -5.80 19.26
CA SER A 141 -7.38 -6.85 20.05
C SER A 141 -6.45 -8.04 20.29
N GLU A 142 -6.70 -8.80 21.35
CA GLU A 142 -5.94 -10.03 21.65
C GLU A 142 -6.04 -11.05 20.49
N ALA A 143 -7.20 -11.14 19.84
CA ALA A 143 -7.39 -11.97 18.65
C ALA A 143 -6.41 -11.56 17.53
N CYS A 144 -6.30 -10.26 17.23
CA CYS A 144 -5.36 -9.77 16.22
C CYS A 144 -3.90 -10.01 16.61
N ILE A 145 -3.56 -9.94 17.90
CA ILE A 145 -2.21 -10.22 18.40
C ILE A 145 -1.88 -11.72 18.23
N ALA A 146 -2.84 -12.60 18.50
CA ALA A 146 -2.68 -14.05 18.41
C ALA A 146 -2.72 -14.59 16.97
N GLU A 147 -3.31 -13.85 16.03
CA GLU A 147 -3.41 -14.24 14.62
C GLU A 147 -2.03 -14.45 14.00
N LYS A 148 -1.81 -15.62 13.41
CA LYS A 148 -0.63 -15.84 12.58
C LYS A 148 -0.76 -15.00 11.30
N ARG A 149 -1.75 -15.31 10.45
CA ARG A 149 -2.05 -14.55 9.24
C ARG A 149 -3.05 -13.46 9.57
N LEU A 150 -2.68 -12.22 9.27
CA LEU A 150 -3.50 -11.04 9.50
C LEU A 150 -4.59 -10.89 8.46
N SER A 151 -5.81 -10.66 8.93
CA SER A 151 -6.84 -9.95 8.16
C SER A 151 -6.49 -8.47 8.00
N LEU A 152 -7.11 -7.77 7.04
CA LEU A 152 -6.96 -6.31 6.91
C LEU A 152 -7.34 -5.57 8.21
N GLN A 153 -8.42 -6.02 8.85
CA GLN A 153 -8.91 -5.49 10.13
C GLN A 153 -7.87 -5.59 11.24
N CYS A 154 -7.05 -6.64 11.26
CA CYS A 154 -5.98 -6.80 12.24
C CYS A 154 -4.67 -6.14 11.80
N LEU A 155 -4.37 -6.11 10.49
CA LEU A 155 -3.15 -5.52 9.95
C LEU A 155 -3.03 -4.03 10.26
N ILE A 156 -4.11 -3.28 10.03
CA ILE A 156 -4.13 -1.83 10.24
C ILE A 156 -3.79 -1.45 11.69
N PRO A 157 -4.55 -1.91 12.71
CA PRO A 157 -4.31 -1.47 14.08
C PRO A 157 -2.96 -1.93 14.63
N LEU A 158 -2.53 -3.15 14.29
CA LEU A 158 -1.21 -3.62 14.71
C LEU A 158 -0.07 -2.81 14.10
N SER A 159 -0.16 -2.48 12.82
CA SER A 159 0.87 -1.71 12.13
C SER A 159 1.03 -0.32 12.73
N ILE A 160 -0.09 0.37 13.00
CA ILE A 160 -0.07 1.69 13.64
C ILE A 160 0.45 1.57 15.08
N HIS A 161 -0.02 0.59 15.85
CA HIS A 161 0.40 0.37 17.22
C HIS A 161 1.92 0.10 17.32
N GLU A 162 2.43 -0.81 16.49
CA GLU A 162 3.86 -1.18 16.43
C GLU A 162 4.75 0.01 16.06
N VAL A 163 4.34 0.82 15.08
CA VAL A 163 5.16 1.93 14.60
C VAL A 163 5.06 3.18 15.46
N SER A 164 3.94 3.36 16.21
CA SER A 164 3.72 4.55 17.03
C SER A 164 4.83 4.78 18.07
N LYS A 165 5.43 3.69 18.56
CA LYS A 165 6.57 3.71 19.49
C LYS A 165 7.85 4.29 18.87
N LYS A 166 7.89 4.45 17.54
CA LYS A 166 9.03 4.97 16.77
C LYS A 166 8.82 6.42 16.33
N PHE A 167 7.68 7.04 16.61
CA PHE A 167 7.45 8.45 16.34
C PHE A 167 8.27 9.30 17.31
N LYS A 168 9.10 10.20 16.76
CA LYS A 168 10.06 10.99 17.55
C LYS A 168 9.44 12.29 18.07
N ASP A 169 8.55 12.89 17.30
CA ASP A 169 7.94 14.19 17.59
C ASP A 169 6.41 14.09 17.49
N PRO A 170 5.67 14.26 18.60
CA PRO A 170 4.20 14.25 18.60
C PRO A 170 3.56 15.36 17.74
N ALA A 171 4.27 16.47 17.47
CA ALA A 171 3.77 17.57 16.65
C ALA A 171 3.93 17.32 15.14
N THR A 172 4.68 16.28 14.78
CA THR A 172 4.95 15.91 13.39
C THR A 172 3.99 14.81 12.93
N SER A 173 3.41 14.99 11.74
CA SER A 173 2.68 13.91 11.06
C SER A 173 3.65 12.94 10.40
N TYR A 174 3.39 11.64 10.50
CA TYR A 174 4.25 10.60 9.93
C TYR A 174 3.55 9.80 8.83
N PHE A 175 4.34 9.23 7.93
CA PHE A 175 3.90 8.15 7.04
C PHE A 175 4.85 6.96 7.18
N PHE A 176 4.35 5.77 6.90
CA PHE A 176 5.16 4.55 6.88
C PHE A 176 4.56 3.55 5.92
N MET A 177 5.30 2.49 5.60
CA MET A 177 4.78 1.41 4.79
C MET A 177 4.90 0.08 5.49
N ARG A 178 4.00 -0.84 5.17
CA ARG A 178 4.15 -2.24 5.52
C ARG A 178 3.97 -3.07 4.26
N LYS A 179 4.98 -3.87 3.93
CA LYS A 179 4.83 -4.92 2.91
C LYS A 179 4.14 -6.11 3.57
N TYR A 180 3.11 -6.65 2.98
CA TYR A 180 2.44 -7.86 3.41
C TYR A 180 2.42 -8.87 2.27
N GLN A 181 2.74 -10.14 2.57
CA GLN A 181 3.02 -11.14 1.53
C GLN A 181 4.06 -10.60 0.51
N ASP A 182 3.99 -11.01 -0.75
CA ASP A 182 5.01 -10.67 -1.75
C ASP A 182 4.71 -9.38 -2.53
N ARG A 183 3.43 -8.99 -2.63
CA ARG A 183 2.95 -7.98 -3.57
C ARG A 183 2.11 -6.86 -2.97
N ASP A 184 1.63 -6.99 -1.72
CA ASP A 184 0.81 -5.93 -1.09
C ASP A 184 1.66 -4.96 -0.29
N TYR A 185 1.55 -3.67 -0.60
CA TYR A 185 2.11 -2.58 0.20
C TYR A 185 1.00 -1.71 0.77
N PHE A 186 1.01 -1.52 2.08
CA PHE A 186 0.10 -0.63 2.78
C PHE A 186 0.84 0.65 3.15
N LEU A 187 0.47 1.77 2.53
CA LEU A 187 1.01 3.09 2.80
C LEU A 187 0.13 3.79 3.84
N PHE A 188 0.61 3.85 5.07
CA PHE A 188 -0.10 4.48 6.18
C PHE A 188 0.21 5.97 6.22
N LEU A 189 -0.83 6.80 6.22
CA LEU A 189 -0.76 8.25 6.15
C LEU A 189 -1.46 8.87 7.36
N GLN A 190 -0.71 9.58 8.20
CA GLN A 190 -1.30 10.29 9.34
C GLN A 190 -2.04 11.54 8.87
N THR A 191 -3.33 11.66 9.16
CA THR A 191 -4.21 12.74 8.65
C THR A 191 -4.46 13.87 9.65
N GLY A 192 -3.81 13.85 10.82
CA GLY A 192 -3.94 14.87 11.86
C GLY A 192 -3.03 14.62 13.06
N ALA A 193 -3.17 15.42 14.12
CA ALA A 193 -2.47 15.17 15.38
C ALA A 193 -2.89 13.80 15.95
N LEU A 194 -1.93 13.02 16.44
CA LEU A 194 -2.20 11.70 17.00
C LEU A 194 -2.97 11.83 18.32
N SER A 195 -4.23 11.40 18.31
CA SER A 195 -4.96 11.15 19.56
C SER A 195 -4.59 9.77 20.10
N LYS A 196 -4.29 9.71 21.40
CA LYS A 196 -4.30 8.44 22.13
C LYS A 196 -5.75 8.15 22.50
N ASN A 197 -6.26 7.01 22.04
CA ASN A 197 -7.54 6.48 22.52
C ASN A 197 -7.35 5.87 23.91
#